data_AF-A0A382GGA8-F1
#
_entry.id   AF-A0A382GGA8-F1
#
_cell.length_a   1.000
_cell.length_b   1.000
_cell.length_c   1.000
_cell.angle_alpha   90.00
_cell.angle_beta   90.00
_cell.angle_gamma   90.00
#
_symmetry.space_group_name_H-M   'P 1'
#
loop_
_entity.id
_entity.type
_entity.pdbx_description
1 polymer ?
#
loop_
_entity_poly.entity_id
_entity_poly.type
_entity_poly.pdbx_seq_one_letter_code
_entity_poly.pdbx_strand_id
1 'polypeptide(L)'
;MLSNLRVKSVFLSFALFLSFGFSQEFTASLDATGGDSGYELIFGFHPDATDGYDSDFDMYAPPAPPPPAFDAALGWGGDRFYTQILSGDGDLSEHEYDILIAYSADNTVTLSWDNSGWSDMMSSCILQDAFGGVMINIDMLTETTFTNTNPAFTQLKLKVTPTNYSL
;
A
#
# COMPACT_ATOMS: atom_id res chain seq x y z
N MET A 1 67.63 19.72 -28.94
CA MET A 1 67.49 18.27 -28.73
C MET A 1 66.17 18.04 -28.02
N LEU A 2 65.17 17.54 -28.76
CA LEU A 2 63.88 17.08 -28.23
C LEU A 2 64.04 15.68 -27.65
N SER A 3 63.04 15.24 -26.87
CA SER A 3 62.80 13.90 -26.30
C SER A 3 63.29 13.74 -24.83
N ASN A 4 62.51 13.28 -23.85
CA ASN A 4 61.32 12.42 -23.86
C ASN A 4 60.43 12.74 -22.66
N LEU A 5 59.19 13.19 -22.88
CA LEU A 5 58.16 13.24 -21.85
C LEU A 5 57.47 11.86 -21.80
N ARG A 6 57.78 11.05 -20.77
CA ARG A 6 57.09 9.78 -20.54
C ARG A 6 55.74 10.05 -19.89
N VAL A 7 54.69 10.24 -20.70
CA VAL A 7 53.31 10.25 -20.24
C VAL A 7 52.94 8.82 -19.85
N LYS A 8 52.87 8.53 -18.55
CA LYS A 8 52.27 7.29 -18.04
C LYS A 8 50.76 7.49 -18.06
N SER A 9 50.06 6.82 -18.97
CA SER A 9 48.60 6.84 -19.03
C SER A 9 48.01 6.37 -17.70
N VAL A 10 47.30 7.27 -17.03
CA VAL A 10 46.40 6.92 -15.93
C VAL A 10 45.06 6.61 -16.57
N PHE A 11 44.67 5.33 -16.60
CA PHE A 11 43.30 4.94 -16.92
C PHE A 11 42.46 5.16 -15.66
N LEU A 12 41.71 6.25 -15.63
CA LEU A 12 40.67 6.48 -14.63
C LEU A 12 39.38 5.88 -15.18
N SER A 13 39.10 4.63 -14.80
CA SER A 13 37.83 3.97 -15.12
C SER A 13 36.75 4.52 -14.20
N PHE A 14 35.92 5.44 -14.69
CA PHE A 14 34.67 5.82 -14.04
C PHE A 14 33.57 4.90 -14.58
N ALA A 15 33.21 3.88 -13.80
CA ALA A 15 32.01 3.10 -14.06
C ALA A 15 30.81 3.87 -13.52
N LEU A 16 30.08 4.54 -14.40
CA LEU A 16 28.74 5.02 -14.08
C LEU A 16 27.80 3.80 -14.12
N PHE A 17 27.55 3.20 -12.96
CA PHE A 17 26.46 2.25 -12.81
C PHE A 17 25.15 3.03 -12.87
N LEU A 18 24.57 3.13 -14.06
CA LEU A 18 23.15 3.45 -14.20
C LEU A 18 22.37 2.20 -13.76
N SER A 19 22.03 2.11 -12.48
CA SER A 19 20.91 1.28 -12.05
C SER A 19 19.66 1.93 -12.61
N PHE A 20 19.18 1.47 -13.77
CA PHE A 20 17.76 1.61 -14.08
C PHE A 20 17.02 0.71 -13.09
N GLY A 21 16.78 1.23 -11.89
CA GLY A 21 15.89 0.58 -10.94
C GLY A 21 14.48 0.72 -11.51
N PHE A 22 13.96 -0.34 -12.11
CA PHE A 22 12.52 -0.46 -12.23
C PHE A 22 12.02 -0.60 -10.80
N SER A 23 11.35 0.43 -10.31
CA SER A 23 10.68 0.43 -9.03
C SER A 23 9.25 -0.06 -9.22
N GLN A 24 8.61 -0.47 -8.14
CA GLN A 24 7.20 -0.85 -8.13
C GLN A 24 6.31 0.31 -8.59
N GLU A 25 5.39 0.04 -9.51
CA GLU A 25 4.40 1.02 -9.97
C GLU A 25 3.05 0.33 -10.21
N PHE A 26 2.17 0.41 -9.21
CA PHE A 26 0.80 -0.06 -9.31
C PHE A 26 -0.11 0.56 -8.25
N THR A 27 -1.40 0.48 -8.49
CA THR A 27 -2.46 0.81 -7.54
C THR A 27 -3.46 -0.34 -7.45
N ALA A 28 -3.96 -0.61 -6.25
CA ALA A 28 -5.00 -1.56 -5.96
C ALA A 28 -6.08 -0.88 -5.10
N SER A 29 -7.32 -1.35 -5.19
CA SER A 29 -8.42 -0.80 -4.40
C SER A 29 -9.26 -1.86 -3.73
N LEU A 30 -9.91 -1.46 -2.63
CA LEU A 30 -10.96 -2.22 -1.98
C LEU A 30 -12.09 -1.27 -1.57
N ASP A 31 -13.32 -1.75 -1.67
CA ASP A 31 -14.51 -1.07 -1.22
C ASP A 31 -14.89 -1.53 0.18
N ALA A 32 -15.08 -0.58 1.09
CA ALA A 32 -15.62 -0.81 2.42
C ALA A 32 -17.05 -0.30 2.49
N THR A 33 -18.01 -1.16 2.81
CA THR A 33 -19.45 -0.82 2.86
C THR A 33 -20.05 -1.17 4.22
N GLY A 34 -20.95 -0.32 4.71
CA GLY A 34 -21.67 -0.49 5.98
C GLY A 34 -22.94 0.36 6.02
N GLY A 35 -24.06 -0.23 6.42
CA GLY A 35 -25.38 0.39 6.28
C GLY A 35 -25.65 0.82 4.83
N ASP A 36 -25.90 2.12 4.63
CA ASP A 36 -26.18 2.73 3.33
C ASP A 36 -24.98 3.50 2.74
N SER A 37 -23.78 3.33 3.29
CA SER A 37 -22.58 4.10 2.94
C SER A 37 -21.42 3.22 2.50
N GLY A 38 -20.53 3.76 1.67
CA GLY A 38 -19.38 3.06 1.12
C GLY A 38 -18.19 4.00 0.89
N TYR A 39 -16.99 3.44 1.02
CA TYR A 39 -15.72 4.13 0.80
C TYR A 39 -14.81 3.25 -0.04
N GLU A 40 -14.28 3.82 -1.12
CA GLU A 40 -13.19 3.19 -1.88
C GLU A 40 -11.86 3.56 -1.22
N LEU A 41 -11.05 2.55 -0.92
CA LEU A 41 -9.73 2.68 -0.32
C LEU A 41 -8.69 2.23 -1.34
N ILE A 42 -7.76 3.12 -1.71
CA ILE A 42 -6.76 2.89 -2.74
C ILE A 42 -5.37 2.85 -2.10
N PHE A 43 -4.63 1.79 -2.35
CA PHE A 43 -3.26 1.59 -1.88
C PHE A 43 -2.36 1.20 -3.04
N GLY A 44 -1.04 1.37 -2.88
CA GLY A 44 -0.13 1.02 -3.96
C GLY A 44 1.28 1.52 -3.74
N PHE A 45 2.06 1.47 -4.81
CA PHE A 45 3.45 1.90 -4.84
C PHE A 45 3.73 2.66 -6.13
N HIS A 46 4.56 3.69 -6.04
CA HIS A 46 4.98 4.47 -7.19
C HIS A 46 6.43 4.95 -7.05
N PRO A 47 7.25 4.93 -8.12
CA PRO A 47 8.68 5.32 -8.07
C PRO A 47 8.92 6.76 -7.61
N ASP A 48 7.98 7.65 -7.89
CA ASP A 48 8.06 9.07 -7.53
C ASP A 48 7.31 9.42 -6.22
N ALA A 49 6.68 8.43 -5.56
CA ALA A 49 6.03 8.65 -4.26
C ALA A 49 7.02 8.51 -3.10
N THR A 50 6.60 8.91 -1.91
CA THR A 50 7.30 8.73 -0.65
C THR A 50 6.44 7.91 0.31
N ASP A 51 7.02 7.45 1.43
CA ASP A 51 6.21 6.89 2.52
C ASP A 51 5.46 7.98 3.32
N GLY A 52 5.59 9.25 2.92
CA GLY A 52 4.87 10.37 3.52
C GLY A 52 3.54 10.61 2.82
N TYR A 53 3.08 11.86 2.90
CA TYR A 53 1.98 12.34 2.07
C TYR A 53 2.53 13.00 0.81
N ASP A 54 2.05 12.55 -0.33
CA ASP A 54 2.37 13.07 -1.65
C ASP A 54 1.12 13.65 -2.31
N SER A 55 1.09 14.97 -2.52
CA SER A 55 -0.11 15.66 -3.04
C SER A 55 -0.56 15.23 -4.43
N ASP A 56 0.33 14.60 -5.19
CA ASP A 56 0.07 14.13 -6.55
C ASP A 56 -0.50 12.70 -6.57
N PHE A 57 -0.35 11.92 -5.48
CA PHE A 57 -0.75 10.52 -5.41
C PHE A 57 -1.80 10.25 -4.32
N ASP A 58 -1.73 10.98 -3.20
CA ASP A 58 -2.48 10.67 -1.99
C ASP A 58 -3.68 11.57 -1.77
N MET A 59 -4.64 11.04 -1.02
CA MET A 59 -5.83 11.76 -0.58
C MET A 59 -6.09 11.47 0.89
N TYR A 60 -5.94 12.50 1.74
CA TYR A 60 -6.34 12.41 3.14
C TYR A 60 -7.84 12.15 3.28
N ALA A 61 -8.19 11.26 4.21
CA ALA A 61 -9.54 11.10 4.69
C ALA A 61 -9.84 12.15 5.78
N PRO A 62 -11.05 12.72 5.82
CA PRO A 62 -11.46 13.60 6.91
C PRO A 62 -11.55 12.84 8.25
N PRO A 63 -11.69 13.55 9.37
CA PRO A 63 -12.01 12.92 10.64
C PRO A 63 -13.30 12.08 10.56
N ALA A 64 -13.32 10.94 11.24
CA ALA A 64 -14.49 10.06 11.28
C ALA A 64 -15.70 10.84 11.81
N PRO A 65 -16.86 10.74 11.17
CA PRO A 65 -18.11 11.23 11.74
C PRO A 65 -18.40 10.58 13.11
N PRO A 66 -19.19 11.22 13.98
CA PRO A 66 -19.58 10.61 15.25
C PRO A 66 -20.36 9.30 15.03
N PRO A 67 -20.08 8.25 15.83
CA PRO A 67 -20.89 7.02 15.80
C PRO A 67 -22.38 7.32 16.03
N PRO A 68 -23.29 6.57 15.40
CA PRO A 68 -23.08 5.32 14.65
C PRO A 68 -23.03 5.53 13.13
N ALA A 69 -22.39 6.59 12.65
CA ALA A 69 -22.13 6.74 11.21
C ALA A 69 -21.03 5.76 10.78
N PHE A 70 -21.26 5.06 9.67
CA PHE A 70 -20.24 4.23 9.03
C PHE A 70 -19.13 5.11 8.48
N ASP A 71 -17.89 4.66 8.62
CA ASP A 71 -16.69 5.33 8.11
C ASP A 71 -15.59 4.30 7.87
N ALA A 72 -14.81 4.48 6.80
CA ALA A 72 -13.63 3.66 6.54
C ALA A 72 -12.51 4.51 5.93
N ALA A 73 -11.27 4.23 6.33
CA ALA A 73 -10.08 4.86 5.75
C ALA A 73 -8.87 3.94 5.89
N LEU A 74 -7.88 4.12 5.03
CA LEU A 74 -6.53 3.65 5.26
C LEU A 74 -5.89 4.45 6.40
N GLY A 75 -5.00 3.81 7.16
CA GLY A 75 -4.16 4.45 8.15
C GLY A 75 -2.69 4.19 7.87
N TRP A 76 -1.89 5.24 7.92
CA TRP A 76 -0.44 5.18 7.71
C TRP A 76 0.25 6.33 8.45
N GLY A 77 1.37 6.07 9.13
CA GLY A 77 2.10 7.11 9.87
C GLY A 77 1.32 7.82 10.99
N GLY A 78 0.15 7.31 11.38
CA GLY A 78 -0.77 7.97 12.32
C GLY A 78 -1.84 8.87 11.67
N ASP A 79 -1.78 9.05 10.36
CA ASP A 79 -2.76 9.79 9.56
C ASP A 79 -3.77 8.86 8.86
N ARG A 80 -4.77 9.44 8.22
CA ARG A 80 -5.88 8.73 7.56
C ARG A 80 -6.02 9.11 6.10
N PHE A 81 -6.26 8.13 5.24
CA PHE A 81 -6.27 8.31 3.79
C PHE A 81 -7.44 7.58 3.13
N TYR A 82 -7.98 8.14 2.05
CA TYR A 82 -8.73 7.37 1.05
C TYR A 82 -7.78 6.78 0.01
N THR A 83 -6.70 7.49 -0.32
CA THR A 83 -5.63 7.01 -1.20
C THR A 83 -4.29 7.20 -0.50
N GLN A 84 -3.51 6.12 -0.35
CA GLN A 84 -2.13 6.17 0.12
C GLN A 84 -1.23 5.32 -0.79
N ILE A 85 -0.33 5.97 -1.51
CA ILE A 85 0.65 5.35 -2.39
C ILE A 85 2.02 5.48 -1.74
N LEU A 86 2.66 4.36 -1.44
CA LEU A 86 3.98 4.35 -0.81
C LEU A 86 5.10 4.42 -1.84
N SER A 87 6.32 4.65 -1.35
CA SER A 87 7.50 4.69 -2.20
C SER A 87 7.72 3.34 -2.87
N GLY A 88 7.77 3.32 -4.20
CA GLY A 88 8.42 2.24 -4.93
C GLY A 88 9.92 2.47 -4.89
N ASP A 89 10.62 1.94 -3.89
CA ASP A 89 12.07 2.16 -3.76
C ASP A 89 12.90 0.94 -4.21
N GLY A 90 12.23 -0.12 -4.68
CA GLY A 90 12.90 -1.39 -4.96
C GLY A 90 12.87 -2.36 -3.78
N ASP A 91 12.42 -1.94 -2.60
CA ASP A 91 12.25 -2.81 -1.44
C ASP A 91 10.97 -3.64 -1.58
N LEU A 92 11.16 -4.93 -1.81
CA LEU A 92 10.07 -5.90 -1.92
C LEU A 92 9.69 -6.48 -0.55
N SER A 93 9.81 -5.66 0.50
CA SER A 93 9.46 -6.02 1.86
C SER A 93 7.96 -5.81 2.12
N GLU A 94 7.48 -6.37 3.22
CA GLU A 94 6.08 -6.28 3.61
C GLU A 94 5.78 -4.89 4.20
N HIS A 95 4.75 -4.24 3.66
CA HIS A 95 4.23 -2.97 4.13
C HIS A 95 2.89 -3.19 4.84
N GLU A 96 2.74 -2.59 6.03
CA GLU A 96 1.55 -2.77 6.86
C GLU A 96 0.72 -1.49 6.93
N TYR A 97 -0.36 -1.44 6.15
CA TYR A 97 -1.39 -0.42 6.26
C TYR A 97 -2.38 -0.79 7.38
N ASP A 98 -2.99 0.22 7.98
CA ASP A 98 -4.21 0.05 8.76
C ASP A 98 -5.45 0.25 7.87
N ILE A 99 -6.52 -0.50 8.13
CA ILE A 99 -7.88 -0.17 7.69
C ILE A 99 -8.66 0.19 8.95
N LEU A 100 -9.00 1.47 9.07
CA LEU A 100 -9.74 2.04 10.18
C LEU A 100 -11.24 1.97 9.87
N ILE A 101 -12.03 1.44 10.80
CA ILE A 101 -13.46 1.15 10.60
C ILE A 101 -14.28 1.75 11.74
N ALA A 102 -15.25 2.58 11.40
CA ALA A 102 -16.36 2.94 12.29
C ALA A 102 -17.63 2.23 11.82
N TYR A 103 -18.31 1.54 12.73
CA TYR A 103 -19.49 0.76 12.40
C TYR A 103 -20.77 1.60 12.33
N SER A 104 -21.61 1.28 11.35
CA SER A 104 -23.01 1.68 11.33
C SER A 104 -23.82 1.01 12.44
N ALA A 105 -25.06 1.46 12.63
CA ALA A 105 -25.98 0.91 13.64
C ALA A 105 -26.29 -0.60 13.48
N ASP A 106 -26.09 -1.16 12.28
CA ASP A 106 -26.24 -2.60 11.99
C ASP A 106 -25.02 -3.45 12.38
N ASN A 107 -23.93 -2.81 12.85
CA ASN A 107 -22.67 -3.43 13.26
C ASN A 107 -22.08 -4.40 12.22
N THR A 108 -22.33 -4.14 10.93
CA THR A 108 -21.84 -4.98 9.84
C THR A 108 -21.03 -4.14 8.86
N VAL A 109 -19.84 -4.63 8.51
CA VAL A 109 -18.99 -4.03 7.48
C VAL A 109 -18.58 -5.10 6.50
N THR A 110 -18.69 -4.81 5.21
CA THR A 110 -18.23 -5.70 4.13
C THR A 110 -17.13 -5.01 3.35
N LEU A 111 -15.98 -5.67 3.28
CA LEU A 111 -14.88 -5.32 2.39
C LEU A 111 -14.98 -6.18 1.13
N SER A 112 -14.79 -5.57 -0.03
CA SER A 112 -14.77 -6.25 -1.32
C SER A 112 -13.69 -5.67 -2.23
N TRP A 113 -13.08 -6.50 -3.06
CA TRP A 113 -12.02 -6.08 -3.97
C TRP A 113 -12.01 -6.95 -5.23
N ASP A 114 -11.46 -6.43 -6.32
CA ASP A 114 -11.14 -7.19 -7.52
C ASP A 114 -9.64 -7.47 -7.53
N ASN A 115 -9.27 -8.74 -7.35
CA ASN A 115 -7.87 -9.17 -7.32
C ASN A 115 -7.34 -9.62 -8.69
N SER A 116 -8.04 -9.32 -9.78
CA SER A 116 -7.58 -9.61 -11.13
C SER A 116 -6.21 -8.98 -11.41
N GLY A 117 -5.19 -9.83 -11.66
CA GLY A 117 -3.82 -9.38 -11.92
C GLY A 117 -2.98 -9.08 -10.67
N TRP A 118 -3.54 -9.16 -9.46
CA TRP A 118 -2.81 -8.87 -8.22
C TRP A 118 -1.62 -9.79 -8.00
N SER A 119 -1.68 -11.05 -8.44
CA SER A 119 -0.57 -12.00 -8.33
C SER A 119 0.66 -11.63 -9.16
N ASP A 120 0.51 -10.77 -10.17
CA ASP A 120 1.63 -10.20 -10.92
C ASP A 120 2.22 -8.99 -10.18
N MET A 121 1.37 -8.22 -9.49
CA MET A 121 1.69 -6.97 -8.77
C MET A 121 2.31 -7.19 -7.39
N MET A 122 1.88 -8.22 -6.68
CA MET A 122 2.28 -8.50 -5.30
C MET A 122 2.39 -9.99 -5.02
N SER A 123 3.41 -10.32 -4.24
CA SER A 123 3.68 -11.70 -3.82
C SER A 123 2.83 -12.12 -2.63
N SER A 124 2.28 -11.16 -1.88
CA SER A 124 1.36 -11.38 -0.76
C SER A 124 0.46 -10.16 -0.54
N CYS A 125 -0.81 -10.41 -0.26
CA CYS A 125 -1.78 -9.40 0.16
C CYS A 125 -2.72 -10.01 1.21
N ILE A 126 -2.52 -9.66 2.48
CA ILE A 126 -3.22 -10.27 3.60
C ILE A 126 -4.01 -9.22 4.36
N LEU A 127 -5.29 -9.50 4.59
CA LEU A 127 -6.12 -8.76 5.52
C LEU A 127 -6.22 -9.55 6.83
N GLN A 128 -5.73 -8.97 7.93
CA GLN A 128 -5.76 -9.64 9.23
C GLN A 128 -6.16 -8.73 10.38
N ASP A 129 -6.55 -9.31 11.51
CA ASP A 129 -6.72 -8.55 12.75
C ASP A 129 -5.39 -8.05 13.34
N ALA A 130 -5.47 -7.07 14.25
CA ALA A 130 -4.30 -6.50 14.92
C ALA A 130 -3.57 -7.46 15.89
N PHE A 131 -4.09 -8.66 16.13
CA PHE A 131 -3.50 -9.70 17.00
C PHE A 131 -2.73 -10.77 16.20
N GLY A 132 -2.31 -10.45 14.97
CA GLY A 132 -1.47 -11.33 14.16
C GLY A 132 -2.24 -12.45 13.48
N GLY A 133 -3.51 -12.21 13.14
CA GLY A 133 -4.32 -13.13 12.34
C GLY A 133 -4.97 -14.26 13.13
N VAL A 134 -5.15 -14.10 14.43
CA VAL A 134 -5.75 -15.14 15.30
C VAL A 134 -7.25 -15.31 15.04
N MET A 135 -7.93 -14.23 14.68
CA MET A 135 -9.38 -14.18 14.50
C MET A 135 -9.79 -13.91 13.05
N ILE A 136 -9.04 -13.06 12.35
CA ILE A 136 -9.25 -12.66 10.96
C ILE A 136 -7.91 -12.78 10.25
N ASN A 137 -7.84 -13.63 9.23
CA ASN A 137 -6.66 -13.78 8.39
C ASN A 137 -7.10 -14.26 7.00
N ILE A 138 -7.21 -13.30 6.07
CA ILE A 138 -7.78 -13.49 4.74
C ILE A 138 -6.70 -13.23 3.71
N ASP A 139 -6.48 -14.19 2.82
CA ASP A 139 -5.64 -14.00 1.64
C ASP A 139 -6.45 -13.31 0.54
N MET A 140 -6.11 -12.06 0.27
CA MET A 140 -6.82 -11.22 -0.71
C MET A 140 -6.45 -11.58 -2.16
N LEU A 141 -5.43 -12.40 -2.39
CA LEU A 141 -5.11 -12.93 -3.72
C LEU A 141 -6.03 -14.08 -4.14
N THR A 142 -6.71 -14.72 -3.18
CA THR A 142 -7.60 -15.86 -3.43
C THR A 142 -9.06 -15.56 -3.12
N GLU A 143 -9.31 -14.75 -2.10
CA GLU A 143 -10.66 -14.27 -1.76
C GLU A 143 -10.90 -12.89 -2.38
N THR A 144 -12.16 -12.49 -2.50
CA THR A 144 -12.56 -11.19 -3.07
C THR A 144 -13.48 -10.39 -2.14
N THR A 145 -13.81 -10.95 -0.97
CA THR A 145 -14.66 -10.28 0.00
C THR A 145 -14.44 -10.78 1.42
N PHE A 146 -14.73 -9.93 2.39
CA PHE A 146 -14.76 -10.25 3.81
C PHE A 146 -15.84 -9.45 4.51
N THR A 147 -16.73 -10.12 5.26
CA THR A 147 -17.74 -9.45 6.09
C THR A 147 -17.41 -9.61 7.57
N ASN A 148 -17.32 -8.48 8.27
CA ASN A 148 -17.12 -8.43 9.71
C ASN A 148 -18.39 -7.95 10.43
N THR A 149 -18.88 -8.77 11.35
CA THR A 149 -20.06 -8.50 12.18
C THR A 149 -19.72 -8.28 13.65
N ASN A 150 -18.43 -8.23 14.00
CA ASN A 150 -17.96 -7.99 15.35
C ASN A 150 -17.39 -6.57 15.49
N PRO A 151 -18.15 -5.62 16.07
CA PRO A 151 -17.75 -4.22 16.17
C PRO A 151 -16.56 -3.97 17.11
N ALA A 152 -16.04 -5.00 17.78
CA ALA A 152 -14.80 -4.89 18.54
C ALA A 152 -13.55 -4.73 17.65
N PHE A 153 -13.63 -5.09 16.37
CA PHE A 153 -12.52 -4.95 15.41
C PHE A 153 -12.69 -3.67 14.59
N THR A 154 -12.36 -2.53 15.19
CA THR A 154 -12.38 -1.21 14.53
C THR A 154 -11.12 -0.92 13.70
N GLN A 155 -10.17 -1.84 13.68
CA GLN A 155 -8.95 -1.76 12.90
C GLN A 155 -8.57 -3.14 12.37
N LEU A 156 -8.24 -3.21 11.09
CA LEU A 156 -7.60 -4.36 10.45
C LEU A 156 -6.24 -3.94 9.91
N LYS A 157 -5.35 -4.91 9.73
CA LYS A 157 -4.06 -4.75 9.05
C LYS A 157 -4.19 -5.24 7.62
N LEU A 158 -3.83 -4.38 6.67
CA LEU A 158 -3.64 -4.72 5.27
C LEU A 158 -2.14 -4.82 5.03
N LYS A 159 -1.65 -6.05 4.84
CA LYS A 159 -0.23 -6.35 4.64
C LYS A 159 0.02 -6.62 3.18
N VAL A 160 0.94 -5.87 2.57
CA VAL A 160 1.21 -5.93 1.14
C VAL A 160 2.70 -6.13 0.92
N THR A 161 3.07 -7.19 0.21
CA THR A 161 4.44 -7.45 -0.21
C THR A 161 4.50 -7.35 -1.73
N PRO A 162 4.97 -6.24 -2.30
CA PRO A 162 4.92 -6.03 -3.74
C PRO A 162 5.90 -6.97 -4.48
N THR A 163 5.68 -7.16 -5.78
CA THR A 163 6.69 -7.70 -6.70
C THR A 163 7.38 -6.54 -7.42
N ASN A 164 8.34 -6.82 -8.30
CA ASN A 164 8.99 -5.79 -9.11
C ASN A 164 8.17 -5.34 -10.32
N TYR A 165 6.84 -5.28 -10.16
CA TYR A 165 5.89 -4.95 -11.20
C TYR A 165 5.81 -3.44 -11.42
N SER A 166 5.78 -3.01 -12.69
CA SER A 166 5.64 -1.62 -13.10
C SER A 166 4.76 -1.57 -14.36
N LEU A 167 3.79 -0.66 -14.37
CA LEU A 167 2.76 -0.49 -15.41
C LEU A 167 3.14 0.49 -16.51
#